data_AF-A0A1S1YVM7-F1
#
_entry.id   AF-A0A1S1YVM7-F1
#
_cell.length_a   1.000
_cell.length_b   1.000
_cell.length_c   1.000
_cell.angle_alpha   90.00
_cell.angle_beta   90.00
_cell.angle_gamma   90.00
#
_symmetry.space_group_name_H-M   'P 1'
#
loop_
_entity.id
_entity.type
_entity.pdbx_description
1 polymer ?
#
loop_
_entity_poly.entity_id
_entity_poly.type
_entity_poly.pdbx_seq_one_letter_code
_entity_poly.pdbx_strand_id
1 'polypeptide(L)'
;MKIVRYFTLLAFVIFMSCEKHKENFDVPGTGQITIKLNLLHELLGNTIPLNYQTPYQNALNQTYFFDDFRMYISNITLRDTTGTHYYKVPESYHLVEMIDNPDTAIVIKDLPNSYYTEINFSVGVDNNANYSTDQIGDLDPANGMAWDWNTGYKFLYLKGERILADSTRRGLVYHIGSDANYRTIRFTNKEISLDRNNNLTINLDVHVDYIFGNKNLPEQTNPDVGPVNYYIDLNDDSSNDTMYGPNTQKIADNYAQMFEWKEITVE
;
A
#
# COMPACT_ATOMS: atom_id res chain seq x y z
N MET A 1 -13.04 60.15 -48.56
CA MET A 1 -12.90 59.56 -47.19
C MET A 1 -14.04 58.57 -46.98
N LYS A 2 -13.77 57.26 -46.99
CA LYS A 2 -14.74 56.22 -46.63
C LYS A 2 -14.14 55.42 -45.47
N ILE A 3 -14.81 55.48 -44.33
CA ILE A 3 -14.42 54.83 -43.06
C ILE A 3 -14.88 53.37 -43.14
N VAL A 4 -13.93 52.43 -43.15
CA VAL A 4 -14.21 51.00 -43.02
C VAL A 4 -14.21 50.65 -41.54
N ARG A 5 -15.35 50.19 -41.02
CA ARG A 5 -15.51 49.72 -39.63
C ARG A 5 -15.18 48.23 -39.58
N TYR A 6 -14.14 47.85 -38.85
CA TYR A 6 -13.86 46.46 -38.50
C TYR A 6 -14.77 46.05 -37.33
N PHE A 7 -15.66 45.08 -37.57
CA PHE A 7 -16.37 44.37 -36.51
C PHE A 7 -15.49 43.20 -36.06
N THR A 8 -14.87 43.31 -34.90
CA THR A 8 -14.14 42.22 -34.26
C THR A 8 -15.16 41.24 -33.67
N LEU A 9 -15.28 40.06 -34.28
CA LEU A 9 -16.11 38.97 -33.79
C LEU A 9 -15.42 38.35 -32.57
N LEU A 10 -15.95 38.60 -31.37
CA LEU A 10 -15.46 38.02 -30.12
C LEU A 10 -15.87 36.54 -30.07
N ALA A 11 -14.92 35.64 -30.29
CA ALA A 11 -15.13 34.20 -30.17
C ALA A 11 -15.42 33.84 -28.70
N PHE A 12 -16.63 33.35 -28.44
CA PHE A 12 -17.08 32.90 -27.13
C PHE A 12 -16.38 31.56 -26.82
N VAL A 13 -15.33 31.60 -26.01
CA VAL A 13 -14.66 30.41 -25.48
C VAL A 13 -15.62 29.75 -24.49
N ILE A 14 -16.22 28.64 -24.91
CA ILE A 14 -17.01 27.78 -24.03
C ILE A 14 -16.01 27.10 -23.09
N PHE A 15 -15.94 27.57 -21.85
CA PHE A 15 -15.30 26.83 -20.77
C PHE A 15 -16.05 25.51 -20.59
N MET A 16 -15.44 24.39 -21.01
CA MET A 16 -15.87 23.08 -20.54
C MET A 16 -15.73 23.08 -19.02
N SER A 17 -16.87 22.93 -18.36
CA SER A 17 -16.99 22.73 -16.93
C SER A 17 -16.13 21.55 -16.52
N CYS A 18 -15.10 21.82 -15.72
CA CYS A 18 -14.42 20.82 -14.92
C CYS A 18 -15.49 20.21 -13.98
N GLU A 19 -15.87 18.95 -14.20
CA GLU A 19 -16.76 18.25 -13.29
C GLU A 19 -16.07 18.20 -11.92
N LYS A 20 -16.58 19.00 -10.98
CA LYS A 20 -16.19 18.92 -9.59
C LYS A 20 -16.64 17.55 -9.08
N HIS A 21 -15.68 16.67 -8.83
CA HIS A 21 -15.88 15.43 -8.08
C HIS A 21 -16.70 15.74 -6.82
N LYS A 22 -17.81 15.02 -6.61
CA LYS A 22 -18.66 15.18 -5.44
C LYS A 22 -18.30 14.11 -4.42
N GLU A 23 -17.85 14.52 -3.26
CA GLU A 23 -17.56 13.65 -2.10
C GLU A 23 -18.84 13.19 -1.36
N ASN A 24 -20.02 13.59 -1.82
CA ASN A 24 -21.26 13.34 -1.08
C ASN A 24 -21.95 12.06 -1.58
N PHE A 25 -21.95 11.04 -0.73
CA PHE A 25 -22.87 9.92 -0.85
C PHE A 25 -24.17 10.28 -0.13
N ASP A 26 -25.28 10.36 -0.86
CA ASP A 26 -26.61 10.61 -0.27
C ASP A 26 -27.25 9.34 0.36
N VAL A 27 -26.43 8.36 0.75
CA VAL A 27 -26.85 7.05 1.27
C VAL A 27 -26.30 6.80 2.68
N PRO A 28 -27.05 6.08 3.55
CA PRO A 28 -26.61 5.83 4.93
C PRO A 28 -25.27 5.11 4.99
N GLY A 29 -24.35 5.65 5.79
CA GLY A 29 -23.09 5.02 6.15
C GLY A 29 -23.30 4.02 7.28
N THR A 30 -23.75 2.81 6.96
CA THR A 30 -23.95 1.73 7.95
C THR A 30 -23.26 0.42 7.56
N GLY A 31 -22.68 0.36 6.37
CA GLY A 31 -22.02 -0.84 5.88
C GLY A 31 -20.65 -1.02 6.52
N GLN A 32 -20.19 -2.27 6.54
CA GLN A 32 -18.87 -2.63 7.03
C GLN A 32 -18.14 -3.51 6.00
N ILE A 33 -16.87 -3.19 5.76
CA ILE A 33 -15.95 -4.02 4.98
C ILE A 33 -14.73 -4.33 5.86
N THR A 34 -14.34 -5.60 5.92
CA THR A 34 -13.07 -6.04 6.47
C THR A 34 -12.10 -6.32 5.32
N ILE A 35 -10.91 -5.72 5.34
CA ILE A 35 -9.81 -6.10 4.45
C ILE A 35 -8.88 -7.03 5.23
N LYS A 36 -8.79 -8.29 4.80
CA LYS A 36 -7.89 -9.27 5.40
C LYS A 36 -6.66 -9.46 4.53
N LEU A 37 -5.50 -9.17 5.10
CA LEU A 37 -4.20 -9.34 4.46
C LEU A 37 -3.60 -10.70 4.87
N ASN A 38 -3.45 -11.60 3.91
CA ASN A 38 -2.75 -12.87 4.11
C ASN A 38 -1.27 -12.64 3.80
N LEU A 39 -0.43 -12.55 4.82
CA LEU A 39 1.01 -12.38 4.62
C LEU A 39 1.64 -13.72 4.22
N LEU A 40 2.20 -13.77 3.02
CA LEU A 40 2.69 -14.97 2.36
C LEU A 40 4.17 -14.81 1.95
N HIS A 41 4.82 -15.95 1.73
CA HIS A 41 6.16 -16.03 1.18
C HIS A 41 6.33 -17.32 0.37
N GLU A 42 7.09 -17.26 -0.73
CA GLU A 42 7.51 -18.43 -1.49
C GLU A 42 8.66 -19.21 -0.82
N LEU A 43 8.48 -20.51 -0.59
CA LEU A 43 9.52 -21.40 -0.08
C LEU A 43 9.55 -22.71 -0.87
N LEU A 44 10.68 -22.98 -1.52
CA LEU A 44 10.89 -24.20 -2.34
C LEU A 44 9.79 -24.41 -3.40
N GLY A 45 9.27 -23.31 -3.97
CA GLY A 45 8.21 -23.32 -5.00
C GLY A 45 6.80 -23.52 -4.46
N ASN A 46 6.59 -23.32 -3.15
CA ASN A 46 5.27 -23.31 -2.53
C ASN A 46 5.05 -21.98 -1.83
N THR A 47 3.89 -21.37 -2.04
CA THR A 47 3.42 -20.23 -1.27
C THR A 47 2.99 -20.71 0.13
N ILE A 48 3.62 -20.17 1.17
CA ILE A 48 3.30 -20.49 2.57
C ILE A 48 3.00 -19.21 3.36
N PRO A 49 2.26 -19.30 4.48
CA PRO A 49 2.17 -18.19 5.41
C PRO A 49 3.56 -17.71 5.83
N LEU A 50 3.71 -16.40 5.98
CA LEU A 50 4.93 -15.83 6.53
C LEU A 50 5.07 -16.26 8.00
N ASN A 51 6.26 -16.69 8.41
CA ASN A 51 6.58 -17.20 9.73
C ASN A 51 7.95 -16.69 10.18
N TYR A 52 8.08 -16.25 11.43
CA TYR A 52 9.38 -15.89 11.98
C TYR A 52 10.32 -17.09 12.08
N GLN A 53 11.63 -16.80 12.11
CA GLN A 53 12.69 -17.80 12.26
C GLN A 53 12.72 -18.89 11.16
N THR A 54 11.92 -18.75 10.12
CA THR A 54 11.91 -19.63 8.94
C THR A 54 12.98 -19.17 7.95
N PRO A 55 13.82 -20.07 7.42
CA PRO A 55 14.81 -19.71 6.40
C PRO A 55 14.11 -19.51 5.05
N TYR A 56 14.05 -18.25 4.62
CA TYR A 56 13.52 -17.86 3.33
C TYR A 56 14.63 -17.60 2.31
N GLN A 57 14.25 -17.55 1.04
CA GLN A 57 15.14 -17.16 -0.06
C GLN A 57 14.53 -16.02 -0.86
N ASN A 58 15.32 -14.98 -1.12
CA ASN A 58 14.91 -13.92 -2.04
C ASN A 58 14.98 -14.39 -3.51
N ALA A 59 14.63 -13.50 -4.43
CA ALA A 59 14.70 -13.78 -5.86
C ALA A 59 16.12 -14.05 -6.41
N LEU A 60 17.18 -13.81 -5.63
CA LEU A 60 18.57 -14.15 -5.95
C LEU A 60 19.05 -15.45 -5.28
N ASN A 61 18.15 -16.22 -4.65
CA ASN A 61 18.44 -17.43 -3.85
C ASN A 61 19.29 -17.16 -2.60
N GLN A 62 19.28 -15.95 -2.08
CA GLN A 62 20.03 -15.57 -0.88
C GLN A 62 19.15 -15.82 0.34
N THR A 63 19.74 -16.49 1.34
CA THR A 63 18.99 -16.96 2.50
C THR A 63 18.88 -15.88 3.56
N TYR A 64 17.68 -15.70 4.11
CA TYR A 64 17.41 -14.73 5.16
C TYR A 64 16.27 -15.19 6.08
N PHE A 65 16.12 -14.49 7.20
CA PHE A 65 15.13 -14.74 8.24
C PHE A 65 14.44 -13.42 8.61
N PHE A 66 13.20 -13.51 9.06
CA PHE A 66 12.48 -12.39 9.67
C PHE A 66 12.44 -12.56 11.18
N ASP A 67 12.69 -11.46 11.88
CA ASP A 67 12.44 -11.28 13.31
C ASP A 67 11.31 -10.26 13.55
N ASP A 68 11.13 -9.31 12.65
CA ASP A 68 10.11 -8.26 12.71
C ASP A 68 9.73 -7.83 11.30
N PHE A 69 8.44 -7.63 11.06
CA PHE A 69 7.88 -7.16 9.80
C PHE A 69 6.61 -6.37 10.08
N ARG A 70 6.64 -5.08 9.73
CA ARG A 70 5.55 -4.14 9.94
C ARG A 70 5.42 -3.19 8.77
N MET A 71 4.20 -2.81 8.41
CA MET A 71 3.95 -1.79 7.41
C MET A 71 2.72 -0.96 7.74
N TYR A 72 2.67 0.27 7.23
CA TYR A 72 1.44 1.05 7.26
C TYR A 72 0.65 0.84 5.97
N ILE A 73 -0.63 0.53 6.13
CA ILE A 73 -1.66 0.70 5.10
C ILE A 73 -2.46 1.95 5.42
N SER A 74 -2.60 2.87 4.47
CA SER A 74 -3.31 4.12 4.70
C SER A 74 -4.18 4.57 3.54
N ASN A 75 -4.94 5.65 3.76
CA ASN A 75 -5.68 6.38 2.73
C ASN A 75 -6.58 5.48 1.88
N ILE A 76 -7.35 4.61 2.56
CA ILE A 76 -8.28 3.71 1.87
C ILE A 76 -9.38 4.54 1.21
N THR A 77 -9.62 4.29 -0.07
CA THR A 77 -10.71 4.90 -0.83
C THR A 77 -11.47 3.85 -1.61
N LEU A 78 -12.78 4.02 -1.76
CA LEU A 78 -13.63 3.20 -2.63
C LEU A 78 -14.26 4.07 -3.71
N ARG A 79 -14.38 3.56 -4.93
CA ARG A 79 -15.06 4.27 -6.03
C ARG A 79 -16.28 3.51 -6.51
N ASP A 80 -17.34 4.27 -6.73
CA ASP A 80 -18.60 3.75 -7.26
C ASP A 80 -18.49 3.32 -8.73
N THR A 81 -19.53 2.68 -9.23
CA THR A 81 -19.57 2.11 -10.57
C THR A 81 -19.67 3.13 -11.69
N THR A 82 -20.14 4.33 -11.36
CA THR A 82 -20.16 5.45 -12.29
C THR A 82 -18.76 6.07 -12.48
N GLY A 83 -17.81 5.71 -11.62
CA GLY A 83 -16.48 6.30 -11.57
C GLY A 83 -16.46 7.76 -11.10
N THR A 84 -17.62 8.29 -10.72
CA THR A 84 -17.83 9.72 -10.45
C THR A 84 -17.73 10.03 -8.96
N HIS A 85 -18.11 9.08 -8.09
CA HIS A 85 -18.09 9.27 -6.63
C HIS A 85 -16.99 8.41 -5.99
N TYR A 86 -16.18 9.06 -5.15
CA TYR A 86 -15.15 8.41 -4.33
C TYR A 86 -15.50 8.59 -2.87
N TYR A 87 -15.47 7.49 -2.11
CA TYR A 87 -15.54 7.52 -0.66
C TYR A 87 -14.12 7.44 -0.10
N LYS A 88 -13.67 8.49 0.59
CA LYS A 88 -12.42 8.46 1.35
C LYS A 88 -12.73 8.03 2.78
N VAL A 89 -12.11 6.95 3.23
CA VAL A 89 -12.21 6.52 4.63
C VAL A 89 -11.51 7.58 5.51
N PRO A 90 -12.21 8.21 6.48
CA PRO A 90 -11.59 9.19 7.37
C PRO A 90 -10.52 8.55 8.26
N GLU A 91 -9.45 9.30 8.59
CA GLU A 91 -8.36 8.88 9.50
C GLU A 91 -7.86 7.45 9.24
N SER A 92 -7.70 7.08 7.97
CA SER A 92 -7.41 5.73 7.53
C SER A 92 -5.91 5.45 7.61
N TYR A 93 -5.44 5.04 8.79
CA TYR A 93 -4.08 4.58 9.04
C TYR A 93 -4.12 3.27 9.82
N HIS A 94 -3.47 2.24 9.28
CA HIS A 94 -3.53 0.88 9.81
C HIS A 94 -2.13 0.29 9.91
N LEU A 95 -1.71 -0.07 11.11
CA LEU A 95 -0.43 -0.75 11.34
C LEU A 95 -0.63 -2.26 11.16
N VAL A 96 -0.07 -2.80 10.09
CA VAL A 96 -0.08 -4.24 9.82
C VAL A 96 1.20 -4.83 10.38
N GLU A 97 1.07 -5.75 11.33
CA GLU A 97 2.21 -6.36 12.01
C GLU A 97 2.04 -7.87 12.22
N MET A 98 3.18 -8.54 12.34
CA MET A 98 3.26 -9.99 12.56
C MET A 98 3.63 -10.40 13.98
N ILE A 99 3.72 -9.43 14.90
CA ILE A 99 4.18 -9.68 16.27
C ILE A 99 3.05 -10.34 17.09
N ASP A 100 3.37 -11.42 17.81
CA ASP A 100 2.53 -12.18 18.76
C ASP A 100 1.21 -12.79 18.24
N ASN A 101 0.30 -11.95 17.72
CA ASN A 101 -0.97 -12.31 17.10
C ASN A 101 -1.17 -11.39 15.88
N PRO A 102 -0.91 -11.87 14.65
CA PRO A 102 -0.86 -11.02 13.48
C PRO A 102 -2.19 -10.28 13.29
N ASP A 103 -2.18 -8.96 13.52
CA ASP A 103 -3.32 -8.10 13.19
C ASP A 103 -3.18 -7.67 11.73
N THR A 104 -3.84 -8.44 10.88
CA THR A 104 -3.82 -8.24 9.43
C THR A 104 -5.20 -7.93 8.88
N ALA A 105 -6.17 -7.63 9.76
CA ALA A 105 -7.56 -7.37 9.40
C ALA A 105 -7.93 -5.92 9.68
N ILE A 106 -8.17 -5.16 8.60
CA ILE A 106 -8.58 -3.76 8.68
C ILE A 106 -10.10 -3.69 8.60
N VAL A 107 -10.75 -3.23 9.66
CA VAL A 107 -12.21 -3.09 9.70
C VAL A 107 -12.62 -1.65 9.38
N ILE A 108 -13.32 -1.47 8.26
CA ILE A 108 -13.83 -0.18 7.80
C ILE A 108 -15.32 -0.14 8.05
N LYS A 109 -15.77 0.85 8.81
CA LYS A 109 -17.16 1.03 9.22
C LYS A 109 -17.77 2.28 8.59
N ASP A 110 -19.07 2.42 8.78
CA ASP A 110 -19.86 3.57 8.37
C ASP A 110 -19.75 3.86 6.87
N LEU A 111 -19.49 2.81 6.07
CA LEU A 111 -19.43 2.91 4.62
C LEU A 111 -20.83 3.10 4.05
N PRO A 112 -21.01 4.00 3.07
CA PRO A 112 -22.26 4.13 2.36
C PRO A 112 -22.66 2.79 1.74
N ASN A 113 -23.90 2.37 1.96
CA ASN A 113 -24.44 1.18 1.28
C ASN A 113 -24.52 1.48 -0.23
N SER A 114 -23.64 0.87 -1.01
CA SER A 114 -23.47 1.17 -2.44
C SER A 114 -22.78 0.01 -3.17
N TYR A 115 -22.73 0.13 -4.49
CA TYR A 115 -21.96 -0.76 -5.35
C TYR A 115 -20.66 -0.06 -5.78
N TYR A 116 -19.53 -0.66 -5.41
CA TYR A 116 -18.19 -0.16 -5.72
C TYR A 116 -17.51 -1.07 -6.75
N THR A 117 -16.69 -0.48 -7.62
CA THR A 117 -15.90 -1.21 -8.63
C THR A 117 -14.39 -1.08 -8.44
N GLU A 118 -13.97 -0.22 -7.51
CA GLU A 118 -12.56 0.00 -7.22
C GLU A 118 -12.34 0.28 -5.74
N ILE A 119 -11.23 -0.26 -5.24
CA ILE A 119 -10.67 0.04 -3.93
C ILE A 119 -9.19 0.40 -4.11
N ASN A 120 -8.78 1.48 -3.45
CA ASN A 120 -7.40 1.92 -3.40
C ASN A 120 -6.97 2.05 -1.95
N PHE A 121 -5.70 1.83 -1.68
CA PHE A 121 -5.04 2.14 -0.43
C PHE A 121 -3.58 2.47 -0.72
N SER A 122 -2.81 2.83 0.30
CA SER A 122 -1.40 3.16 0.13
C SER A 122 -0.54 2.44 1.13
N VAL A 123 0.68 2.11 0.73
CA VAL A 123 1.75 1.70 1.63
C VAL A 123 2.50 2.94 2.06
N GLY A 124 2.45 3.23 3.37
CA GLY A 124 3.05 4.39 4.00
C GLY A 124 2.06 5.40 4.55
N VAL A 125 2.59 6.53 5.04
CA VAL A 125 1.83 7.63 5.66
C VAL A 125 1.91 8.84 4.74
N ASP A 126 0.77 9.48 4.43
CA ASP A 126 0.77 10.65 3.56
C ASP A 126 1.50 11.84 4.19
N ASN A 127 1.97 12.77 3.35
CA ASN A 127 2.82 13.87 3.76
C ASN A 127 2.24 14.69 4.93
N ASN A 128 0.93 14.91 5.01
CA ASN A 128 0.35 15.71 6.08
C ASN A 128 0.49 15.02 7.45
N ALA A 129 0.13 13.75 7.55
CA ALA A 129 0.26 12.99 8.79
C ALA A 129 1.72 12.61 9.09
N ASN A 130 2.54 12.38 8.07
CA ASN A 130 3.92 11.93 8.21
C ASN A 130 4.74 12.90 9.10
N TYR A 131 4.45 14.21 9.06
CA TYR A 131 5.18 15.20 9.86
C TYR A 131 4.43 15.70 11.11
N SER A 132 3.33 15.05 11.51
CA SER A 132 2.64 15.29 12.79
C SER A 132 2.96 14.14 13.76
N THR A 133 3.54 14.46 14.92
CA THR A 133 4.08 13.46 15.86
C THR A 133 3.26 13.32 17.15
N ASP A 134 2.15 14.04 17.25
CA ASP A 134 1.17 14.00 18.34
C ASP A 134 0.01 13.03 18.05
N GLN A 135 0.24 12.07 17.15
CA GLN A 135 -0.77 11.12 16.71
C GLN A 135 -1.04 10.04 17.77
N ILE A 136 -2.25 9.49 17.72
CA ILE A 136 -2.72 8.39 18.57
C ILE A 136 -3.16 7.21 17.69
N GLY A 137 -3.45 6.06 18.32
CA GLY A 137 -3.88 4.86 17.59
C GLY A 137 -2.71 4.22 16.85
N ASP A 138 -2.92 3.79 15.61
CA ASP A 138 -1.90 3.05 14.86
C ASP A 138 -0.68 3.92 14.51
N LEU A 139 -0.86 5.24 14.42
CA LEU A 139 0.24 6.20 14.25
C LEU A 139 0.88 6.64 15.58
N ASP A 140 0.52 6.07 16.73
CA ASP A 140 1.19 6.39 18.00
C ASP A 140 2.70 6.11 17.89
N PRO A 141 3.58 7.09 18.16
CA PRO A 141 5.03 6.89 18.15
C PRO A 141 5.51 5.72 19.03
N ALA A 142 4.76 5.37 20.09
CA ALA A 142 5.04 4.23 20.96
C ALA A 142 5.01 2.88 20.22
N ASN A 143 4.35 2.80 19.06
CA ASN A 143 4.36 1.62 18.18
C ASN A 143 5.73 1.42 17.51
N GLY A 144 6.74 2.27 17.76
CA GLY A 144 8.11 2.09 17.27
C GLY A 144 8.28 2.30 15.76
N MET A 145 7.24 2.81 15.10
CA MET A 145 7.22 3.12 13.67
C MET A 145 7.50 4.60 13.39
N ALA A 146 7.49 5.48 14.38
CA ALA A 146 8.06 6.82 14.25
C ALA A 146 9.60 6.77 14.20
N TRP A 147 10.23 7.78 13.60
CA TRP A 147 11.68 7.93 13.65
C TRP A 147 12.12 8.57 14.97
N ASP A 148 13.15 8.00 15.62
CA ASP A 148 13.66 8.53 16.89
C ASP A 148 14.53 9.79 16.73
N TRP A 149 15.04 10.02 15.52
CA TRP A 149 16.02 11.09 15.24
C TRP A 149 15.61 12.02 14.10
N ASN A 150 14.46 11.79 13.49
CA ASN A 150 13.88 12.63 12.45
C ASN A 150 12.38 12.78 12.68
N THR A 151 11.75 13.77 12.06
CA THR A 151 10.30 13.81 11.97
C THR A 151 9.85 12.89 10.84
N GLY A 152 8.88 12.02 11.10
CA GLY A 152 8.39 11.07 10.10
C GLY A 152 8.04 9.71 10.69
N TYR A 153 7.48 8.88 9.81
CA TYR A 153 7.23 7.47 10.06
C TYR A 153 8.00 6.58 9.09
N LYS A 154 8.27 5.37 9.57
CA LYS A 154 8.68 4.19 8.80
C LYS A 154 7.41 3.65 8.16
N PHE A 155 7.35 3.66 6.84
CA PHE A 155 6.26 3.07 6.06
C PHE A 155 6.35 1.55 6.05
N LEU A 156 7.58 1.02 6.05
CA LEU A 156 7.89 -0.39 6.23
C LEU A 156 9.07 -0.53 7.19
N TYR A 157 8.95 -1.50 8.11
CA TYR A 157 9.99 -1.90 9.04
C TYR A 157 10.22 -3.40 8.91
N LEU A 158 11.45 -3.78 8.59
CA LEU A 158 11.88 -5.16 8.50
C LEU A 158 13.17 -5.33 9.27
N LYS A 159 13.19 -6.32 10.14
CA LYS A 159 14.39 -6.77 10.85
C LYS A 159 14.52 -8.28 10.77
N GLY A 160 15.75 -8.75 10.70
CA GLY A 160 16.08 -10.16 10.76
C GLY A 160 17.57 -10.41 10.59
N GLU A 161 17.89 -11.56 9.99
CA GLU A 161 19.25 -11.96 9.66
C GLU A 161 19.38 -12.44 8.23
N ARG A 162 20.54 -12.27 7.61
CA ARG A 162 20.91 -12.82 6.31
C ARG A 162 22.11 -13.74 6.42
N ILE A 163 22.15 -14.77 5.59
CA ILE A 163 23.33 -15.64 5.42
C ILE A 163 24.12 -15.16 4.22
N LEU A 164 25.35 -14.70 4.48
CA LEU A 164 26.26 -14.27 3.42
C LEU A 164 26.88 -15.46 2.68
N ALA A 165 27.49 -15.18 1.52
CA ALA A 165 28.17 -16.20 0.71
C ALA A 165 29.30 -16.95 1.46
N ASP A 166 29.92 -16.32 2.47
CA ASP A 166 30.93 -16.93 3.35
C ASP A 166 30.32 -17.71 4.53
N SER A 167 29.00 -17.93 4.52
CA SER A 167 28.21 -18.59 5.56
C SER A 167 28.13 -17.83 6.90
N THR A 168 28.57 -16.57 6.97
CA THR A 168 28.38 -15.75 8.17
C THR A 168 26.95 -15.23 8.26
N ARG A 169 26.45 -15.08 9.50
CA ARG A 169 25.19 -14.41 9.81
C ARG A 169 25.43 -12.92 10.00
N ARG A 170 24.62 -12.08 9.36
CA ARG A 170 24.61 -10.62 9.54
C ARG A 170 23.19 -10.13 9.75
N GLY A 171 23.05 -9.02 10.47
CA GLY A 171 21.76 -8.35 10.60
C GLY A 171 21.22 -7.91 9.24
N LEU A 172 19.92 -8.09 9.05
CA LEU A 172 19.15 -7.58 7.93
C LEU A 172 18.17 -6.55 8.50
N VAL A 173 18.32 -5.29 8.11
CA VAL A 173 17.48 -4.21 8.63
C VAL A 173 17.13 -3.25 7.51
N TYR A 174 15.84 -3.08 7.28
CA TYR A 174 15.29 -2.09 6.37
C TYR A 174 14.22 -1.28 7.10
N HIS A 175 14.48 0.01 7.29
CA HIS A 175 13.44 0.96 7.63
C HIS A 175 13.24 1.86 6.41
N ILE A 176 12.04 1.84 5.85
CA ILE A 176 11.71 2.59 4.65
C ILE A 176 10.67 3.62 5.04
N GLY A 177 10.95 4.90 4.81
CA GLY A 177 10.00 5.99 5.01
C GLY A 177 10.33 7.17 4.10
N SER A 178 9.76 8.34 4.40
CA SER A 178 9.71 9.53 3.53
C SER A 178 8.75 9.44 2.35
N ASP A 179 8.25 10.60 1.96
CA ASP A 179 7.20 10.75 0.95
C ASP A 179 7.58 10.16 -0.42
N ALA A 180 8.87 10.13 -0.76
CA ALA A 180 9.36 9.52 -2.01
C ALA A 180 9.11 8.01 -2.10
N ASN A 181 8.89 7.34 -0.96
CA ASN A 181 8.61 5.91 -0.88
C ASN A 181 7.10 5.63 -0.73
N TYR A 182 6.23 6.64 -0.64
CA TYR A 182 4.79 6.41 -0.59
C TYR A 182 4.30 5.77 -1.89
N ARG A 183 3.51 4.69 -1.82
CA ARG A 183 2.95 4.02 -3.01
C ARG A 183 1.46 3.76 -2.84
N THR A 184 0.70 4.05 -3.89
CA THR A 184 -0.74 3.73 -3.96
C THR A 184 -0.93 2.39 -4.65
N ILE A 185 -1.75 1.54 -4.07
CA ILE A 185 -2.23 0.26 -4.61
C ILE A 185 -3.67 0.43 -5.05
N ARG A 186 -4.00 -0.10 -6.22
CA ARG A 186 -5.30 0.10 -6.87
C ARG A 186 -5.82 -1.20 -7.45
N PHE A 187 -7.00 -1.61 -6.98
CA PHE A 187 -7.74 -2.74 -7.51
C PHE A 187 -8.98 -2.24 -8.25
N THR A 188 -8.99 -2.38 -9.56
CA THR A 188 -10.12 -1.99 -10.43
C THR A 188 -10.94 -3.19 -10.90
N ASN A 189 -12.16 -2.95 -11.39
CA ASN A 189 -13.04 -3.98 -11.93
C ASN A 189 -13.37 -5.08 -10.91
N LYS A 190 -13.54 -4.71 -9.63
CA LYS A 190 -13.90 -5.62 -8.54
C LYS A 190 -15.33 -5.35 -8.10
N GLU A 191 -16.19 -6.35 -8.17
CA GLU A 191 -17.60 -6.20 -7.81
C GLU A 191 -17.76 -6.22 -6.27
N ILE A 192 -17.99 -5.07 -5.65
CA ILE A 192 -18.14 -4.93 -4.21
C ILE A 192 -19.55 -4.37 -3.93
N SER A 193 -20.48 -5.26 -3.58
CA SER A 193 -21.89 -4.92 -3.31
C SER A 193 -22.16 -4.84 -1.81
N LEU A 194 -22.08 -3.64 -1.25
CA LEU A 194 -22.28 -3.39 0.17
C LEU A 194 -23.71 -2.95 0.45
N ASP A 195 -24.39 -3.65 1.34
CA ASP A 195 -25.74 -3.35 1.80
C ASP A 195 -25.86 -3.45 3.33
N ARG A 196 -26.98 -2.97 3.88
CA ARG A 196 -27.17 -2.86 5.33
C ARG A 196 -27.25 -4.21 6.07
N ASN A 197 -27.38 -5.32 5.35
CA ASN A 197 -27.59 -6.66 5.90
C ASN A 197 -26.40 -7.59 5.65
N ASN A 198 -25.31 -7.11 5.04
CA ASN A 198 -24.13 -7.90 4.78
C ASN A 198 -22.87 -7.28 5.39
N ASN A 199 -21.95 -8.14 5.80
CA ASN A 199 -20.58 -7.76 6.09
C ASN A 199 -19.69 -8.43 5.03
N LEU A 200 -18.82 -7.65 4.40
CA LEU A 200 -17.93 -8.16 3.37
C LEU A 200 -16.52 -8.31 3.91
N THR A 201 -15.86 -9.41 3.58
CA THR A 201 -14.42 -9.59 3.82
C THR A 201 -13.71 -9.67 2.47
N ILE A 202 -12.89 -8.67 2.16
CA ILE A 202 -11.99 -8.65 1.01
C ILE A 202 -10.70 -9.32 1.44
N ASN A 203 -10.38 -10.47 0.84
CA ASN A 203 -9.14 -11.19 1.09
C ASN A 203 -8.09 -10.77 0.06
N LEU A 204 -6.95 -10.27 0.54
CA LEU A 204 -5.79 -9.95 -0.28
C LEU A 204 -4.62 -10.84 0.13
N ASP A 205 -3.95 -11.42 -0.85
CA ASP A 205 -2.68 -12.11 -0.63
C ASP A 205 -1.55 -11.08 -0.75
N VAL A 206 -0.61 -11.13 0.20
CA VAL A 206 0.53 -10.19 0.31
C VAL A 206 1.82 -11.00 0.22
N HIS A 207 2.45 -11.01 -0.95
CA HIS A 207 3.68 -11.76 -1.24
C HIS A 207 4.91 -10.99 -0.75
N VAL A 208 5.23 -11.14 0.54
CA VAL A 208 6.25 -10.34 1.23
C VAL A 208 7.64 -10.53 0.61
N ASP A 209 7.92 -11.67 -0.02
CA ASP A 209 9.18 -11.93 -0.72
C ASP A 209 9.46 -10.93 -1.86
N TYR A 210 8.40 -10.33 -2.44
CA TYR A 210 8.54 -9.43 -3.58
C TYR A 210 9.34 -8.17 -3.21
N ILE A 211 9.40 -7.79 -1.93
CA ILE A 211 10.23 -6.66 -1.46
C ILE A 211 11.71 -6.81 -1.87
N PHE A 212 12.20 -8.04 -2.03
CA PHE A 212 13.56 -8.34 -2.49
C PHE A 212 13.64 -8.79 -3.96
N GLY A 213 12.59 -8.51 -4.72
CA GLY A 213 12.41 -8.90 -6.11
C GLY A 213 11.57 -10.16 -6.26
N ASN A 214 10.97 -10.37 -7.43
CA ASN A 214 10.16 -11.53 -7.75
C ASN A 214 10.63 -12.18 -9.07
N LYS A 215 10.98 -13.47 -9.07
CA LYS A 215 11.41 -14.17 -10.29
C LYS A 215 10.32 -14.32 -11.35
N ASN A 216 9.06 -14.29 -10.93
CA ASN A 216 7.88 -14.62 -11.71
C ASN A 216 6.82 -13.51 -11.60
N LEU A 217 7.23 -12.23 -11.65
CA LEU A 217 6.26 -11.12 -11.55
C LEU A 217 5.03 -11.40 -12.42
N PRO A 218 3.82 -11.48 -11.83
CA PRO A 218 2.63 -11.63 -12.63
C PRO A 218 2.47 -10.43 -13.57
N GLU A 219 1.64 -10.60 -14.59
CA GLU A 219 1.16 -9.48 -15.40
C GLU A 219 0.45 -8.46 -14.47
N GLN A 220 0.78 -7.18 -14.62
CA GLN A 220 0.53 -6.05 -13.72
C GLN A 220 -0.61 -6.20 -12.68
N THR A 221 -0.28 -6.17 -11.39
CA THR A 221 -1.27 -6.08 -10.29
C THR A 221 -1.68 -4.65 -9.97
N ASN A 222 -0.82 -3.65 -10.26
CA ASN A 222 -1.08 -2.23 -10.04
C ASN A 222 -0.91 -1.42 -11.34
N PRO A 223 -1.97 -0.78 -11.86
CA PRO A 223 -1.93 -0.07 -13.14
C PRO A 223 -1.07 1.21 -13.12
N ASP A 224 -0.79 1.78 -11.94
CA ASP A 224 -0.20 3.12 -11.83
C ASP A 224 1.34 3.11 -11.77
N VAL A 225 1.95 1.95 -11.46
CA VAL A 225 3.41 1.83 -11.25
C VAL A 225 4.10 1.10 -12.43
N GLY A 226 3.34 0.39 -13.28
CA GLY A 226 3.89 -0.51 -14.29
C GLY A 226 4.65 -1.70 -13.66
N PRO A 227 5.11 -2.70 -14.43
CA PRO A 227 5.85 -3.82 -13.88
C PRO A 227 7.23 -3.34 -13.47
N VAL A 228 7.44 -3.18 -12.16
CA VAL A 228 8.73 -2.84 -11.58
C VAL A 228 9.23 -4.04 -10.78
N ASN A 229 10.47 -4.45 -11.05
CA ASN A 229 11.11 -5.59 -10.40
C ASN A 229 12.57 -5.30 -10.08
N TYR A 230 12.84 -4.88 -8.86
CA TYR A 230 14.20 -4.67 -8.43
C TYR A 230 14.68 -5.84 -7.58
N TYR A 231 15.68 -6.55 -8.09
CA TYR A 231 16.37 -7.57 -7.31
C TYR A 231 17.27 -6.89 -6.26
N ILE A 232 17.10 -7.28 -5.00
CA ILE A 232 17.88 -6.72 -3.89
C ILE A 232 18.95 -7.72 -3.48
N ASP A 233 20.22 -7.34 -3.65
CA ASP A 233 21.37 -8.17 -3.29
C ASP A 233 21.61 -8.15 -1.78
N LEU A 234 21.23 -9.22 -1.11
CA LEU A 234 21.44 -9.42 0.32
C LEU A 234 22.88 -9.85 0.68
N ASN A 235 23.82 -9.90 -0.25
CA ASN A 235 25.25 -10.04 0.05
C ASN A 235 25.99 -8.70 0.01
N ASP A 236 25.37 -7.65 -0.53
CA ASP A 236 25.96 -6.32 -0.57
C ASP A 236 25.78 -5.61 0.78
N ASP A 237 26.89 -5.28 1.44
CA ASP A 237 26.92 -4.50 2.68
C ASP A 237 26.88 -2.98 2.41
N SER A 238 27.13 -2.55 1.17
CA SER A 238 27.18 -1.11 0.81
C SER A 238 25.81 -0.49 0.50
N SER A 239 24.78 -1.32 0.33
CA SER A 239 23.41 -0.91 0.01
C SER A 239 22.36 -1.25 1.07
N ASN A 240 22.80 -1.94 2.13
CA ASN A 240 21.98 -2.35 3.27
C ASN A 240 21.89 -1.22 4.31
N ASP A 241 21.26 -0.10 3.93
CA ASP A 241 21.06 0.99 4.88
C ASP A 241 19.71 0.90 5.54
N THR A 242 19.80 0.98 6.85
CA THR A 242 18.71 0.99 7.80
C THR A 242 17.65 2.04 7.51
N MET A 243 17.89 3.13 6.75
CA MET A 243 16.98 4.30 6.77
C MET A 243 16.80 5.05 5.44
N TYR A 244 17.81 5.13 4.56
CA TYR A 244 17.77 5.87 3.28
C TYR A 244 18.73 5.32 2.21
N GLY A 245 18.95 4.02 2.23
CA GLY A 245 19.89 3.37 1.30
C GLY A 245 19.51 3.45 -0.17
N PRO A 246 20.44 3.11 -1.05
CA PRO A 246 20.17 3.01 -2.49
C PRO A 246 19.08 1.98 -2.83
N ASN A 247 18.72 1.09 -1.89
CA ASN A 247 17.65 0.10 -2.06
C ASN A 247 16.27 0.57 -1.57
N THR A 248 16.12 1.68 -0.83
CA THR A 248 14.83 2.02 -0.22
C THR A 248 13.74 2.30 -1.24
N GLN A 249 14.04 3.06 -2.30
CA GLN A 249 13.07 3.34 -3.38
C GLN A 249 12.78 2.08 -4.19
N LYS A 250 13.80 1.24 -4.43
CA LYS A 250 13.63 -0.04 -5.13
C LYS A 250 12.69 -0.97 -4.38
N ILE A 251 12.88 -1.10 -3.07
CA ILE A 251 12.01 -1.89 -2.21
C ILE A 251 10.61 -1.26 -2.17
N ALA A 252 10.50 0.07 -2.16
CA ALA A 252 9.21 0.74 -2.24
C ALA A 252 8.45 0.43 -3.53
N ASP A 253 9.14 0.47 -4.66
CA ASP A 253 8.53 0.09 -5.94
C ASP A 253 8.13 -1.39 -5.97
N ASN A 254 8.94 -2.25 -5.35
CA ASN A 254 8.64 -3.67 -5.23
C ASN A 254 7.39 -3.95 -4.36
N TYR A 255 7.27 -3.34 -3.16
CA TYR A 255 6.07 -3.57 -2.34
C TYR A 255 4.81 -3.02 -2.98
N ALA A 256 4.92 -2.12 -3.98
CA ALA A 256 3.76 -1.70 -4.74
C ALA A 256 3.13 -2.84 -5.56
N GLN A 257 3.86 -3.94 -5.75
CA GLN A 257 3.47 -5.11 -6.54
C GLN A 257 3.10 -6.33 -5.67
N MET A 258 3.28 -6.27 -4.35
CA MET A 258 3.14 -7.45 -3.48
C MET A 258 1.69 -7.83 -3.15
N PHE A 259 0.72 -6.98 -3.48
CA PHE A 259 -0.69 -7.21 -3.16
C PHE A 259 -1.43 -7.84 -4.33
N GLU A 260 -2.16 -8.91 -4.05
CA GLU A 260 -2.96 -9.65 -5.00
C GLU A 260 -4.40 -9.81 -4.49
N TRP A 261 -5.38 -9.58 -5.36
CA TRP A 261 -6.78 -9.81 -5.03
C TRP A 261 -7.07 -11.30 -5.06
N LYS A 262 -7.45 -11.88 -3.92
CA LYS A 262 -7.85 -13.28 -3.83
C LYS A 262 -9.33 -13.46 -4.08
N GLU A 263 -10.15 -12.97 -3.17
CA GLU A 263 -11.60 -13.15 -3.20
C GLU A 263 -12.32 -12.15 -2.30
N ILE A 264 -13.64 -12.07 -2.46
CA ILE A 264 -14.54 -11.40 -1.52
C ILE A 264 -15.50 -12.43 -0.95
N THR A 265 -15.64 -12.46 0.37
CA THR A 265 -16.59 -13.33 1.06
C THR A 265 -17.66 -12.49 1.74
N VAL A 266 -18.88 -13.02 1.81
CA VAL A 266 -20.01 -12.40 2.49
C VAL A 266 -20.29 -13.19 3.76
N GLU A 267 -20.29 -12.51 4.90
CA GLU A 267 -20.69 -13.07 6.20
C GLU A 267 -22.15 -12.77 6.54
#